data_AF-A0AB40BS70-F1
#
_entry.id   AF-A0AB40BS70-F1
#
_cell.length_a   1.000
_cell.length_b   1.000
_cell.length_c   1.000
_cell.angle_alpha   90.00
_cell.angle_beta   90.00
_cell.angle_gamma   90.00
#
_symmetry.space_group_name_H-M   'P 1'
#
loop_
_entity.id
_entity.type
_entity.pdbx_description
1 polymer ?
#
loop_
_entity_poly.entity_id
_entity_poly.type
_entity_poly.pdbx_seq_one_letter_code
_entity_poly.pdbx_strand_id
1 'polypeptide(L)'
;MSLSGGMDSPATGTLRPRRRPLQPLSSPANHLPTEKMSSIQISKQIDGDAGKENHPAFSGRLDASLAEELGVARRRRDRIRLERERTERMLGERDLVLENGMRDLVMRGEEQRRLELELLRLIGISDLGLLSGSSSPIRSLREREEERRNKDAGSALQVGN
;
A
#
# COMPACT_ATOMS: atom_id res chain seq x y z
N MET A 1 -23.78 56.31 -22.51
CA MET A 1 -24.11 55.16 -23.40
C MET A 1 -23.38 53.95 -22.87
N SER A 2 -24.13 52.87 -22.73
CA SER A 2 -23.82 51.58 -22.13
C SER A 2 -22.72 50.80 -22.88
N LEU A 3 -22.17 49.79 -22.19
CA LEU A 3 -22.05 48.36 -22.57
C LEU A 3 -20.97 47.72 -21.68
N SER A 4 -21.35 46.94 -20.67
CA SER A 4 -21.38 45.45 -20.69
C SER A 4 -20.00 44.85 -20.99
N GLY A 5 -19.35 44.16 -20.07
CA GLY A 5 -19.75 42.81 -19.64
C GLY A 5 -18.81 41.81 -20.32
N GLY A 6 -18.17 40.94 -19.55
CA GLY A 6 -17.26 39.93 -20.09
C GLY A 6 -16.39 39.30 -19.01
N MET A 7 -17.02 38.53 -18.11
CA MET A 7 -16.32 37.50 -17.37
C MET A 7 -16.01 36.39 -18.37
N ASP A 8 -14.75 36.13 -18.69
CA ASP A 8 -14.36 34.90 -19.38
C ASP A 8 -13.19 34.25 -18.64
N SER A 9 -13.53 33.48 -17.62
CA SER A 9 -12.82 32.24 -17.33
C SER A 9 -13.30 31.18 -18.33
N PRO A 10 -12.39 30.34 -18.82
CA PRO A 10 -12.61 28.94 -18.55
C PRO A 10 -11.34 28.30 -17.98
N ALA A 11 -11.47 27.86 -16.73
CA ALA A 11 -10.65 26.82 -16.16
C ALA A 11 -10.63 25.63 -17.13
N THR A 12 -9.45 25.28 -17.62
CA THR A 12 -9.19 24.05 -18.36
C THR A 12 -9.25 22.90 -17.36
N GLY A 13 -10.47 22.49 -17.03
CA GLY A 13 -10.73 21.26 -16.29
C GLY A 13 -10.39 20.08 -17.19
N THR A 14 -9.16 19.55 -17.06
CA THR A 14 -8.82 18.27 -17.63
C THR A 14 -9.63 17.21 -16.90
N LEU A 15 -10.75 16.79 -17.49
CA LEU A 15 -11.59 15.71 -16.99
C LEU A 15 -10.72 14.46 -16.86
N ARG A 16 -10.41 14.09 -15.61
CA ARG A 16 -9.74 12.82 -15.30
C ARG A 16 -10.55 11.68 -15.94
N PRO A 17 -9.92 10.77 -16.70
CA PRO A 17 -10.63 9.66 -17.29
C PRO A 17 -11.27 8.81 -16.18
N ARG A 18 -12.59 8.63 -16.27
CA ARG A 18 -13.38 7.78 -15.38
C ARG A 18 -12.78 6.37 -15.43
N ARG A 19 -12.23 5.89 -14.31
CA ARG A 19 -11.66 4.54 -14.21
C ARG A 19 -12.77 3.53 -14.47
N ARG A 20 -12.63 2.72 -15.52
CA ARG A 20 -13.48 1.55 -15.75
C ARG A 20 -13.11 0.48 -14.71
N PRO A 21 -14.08 -0.22 -14.10
CA PRO A 21 -13.79 -1.34 -13.21
C PRO A 21 -13.02 -2.42 -14.00
N LEU A 22 -12.01 -3.00 -13.36
CA LEU A 22 -11.20 -4.07 -13.94
C LEU A 22 -12.12 -5.28 -14.20
N GLN A 23 -12.30 -5.62 -15.47
CA GLN A 23 -12.95 -6.87 -15.85
C GLN A 23 -11.96 -8.02 -15.57
N PRO A 24 -12.41 -9.17 -15.05
CA PRO A 24 -11.56 -10.34 -14.93
C PRO A 24 -11.09 -10.77 -16.32
N LEU A 25 -9.78 -10.81 -16.50
CA LEU A 25 -9.15 -11.28 -17.73
C LEU A 25 -9.24 -12.82 -17.76
N SER A 26 -10.38 -13.36 -18.22
CA SER A 26 -10.47 -14.79 -18.52
C SER A 26 -9.77 -15.05 -19.85
N SER A 27 -8.45 -15.06 -19.84
CA SER A 27 -7.70 -15.74 -20.90
C SER A 27 -8.04 -17.23 -20.78
N PRO A 28 -8.47 -17.92 -21.85
CA PRO A 28 -8.59 -19.37 -21.79
C PRO A 28 -7.21 -19.90 -21.48
N ALA A 29 -7.10 -20.63 -20.37
CA ALA A 29 -5.91 -21.38 -20.03
C ALA A 29 -5.48 -22.15 -21.28
N ASN A 30 -4.21 -22.03 -21.65
CA ASN A 30 -3.59 -22.78 -22.73
C ASN A 30 -4.15 -24.20 -22.72
N HIS A 31 -4.74 -24.56 -23.85
CA HIS A 31 -5.15 -25.91 -24.20
C HIS A 31 -3.96 -26.82 -23.92
N LEU A 32 -4.02 -27.50 -22.77
CA LEU A 32 -3.32 -28.76 -22.58
C LEU A 32 -3.70 -29.62 -23.79
N PRO A 33 -2.76 -30.31 -24.44
CA PRO A 33 -3.13 -31.37 -25.37
C PRO A 33 -4.00 -32.33 -24.56
N THR A 34 -5.29 -32.37 -24.88
CA THR A 34 -6.15 -33.47 -24.49
C THR A 34 -5.64 -34.67 -25.28
N GLU A 35 -4.66 -35.36 -24.71
CA GLU A 35 -4.42 -36.75 -25.09
C GLU A 35 -5.71 -37.48 -24.76
N LYS A 36 -6.50 -37.70 -25.80
CA LYS A 36 -7.62 -38.62 -25.77
C LYS A 36 -7.00 -39.95 -25.34
N MET A 37 -7.21 -40.33 -24.08
CA MET A 37 -6.96 -41.68 -23.63
C MET A 37 -7.91 -42.56 -24.43
N SER A 38 -7.46 -43.07 -25.57
CA SER A 38 -8.15 -44.15 -26.26
C SER A 38 -8.19 -45.29 -25.26
N SER A 39 -9.39 -45.63 -24.80
CA SER A 39 -9.65 -46.81 -23.99
C SER A 39 -8.86 -47.97 -24.59
N ILE A 40 -7.81 -48.41 -23.88
CA ILE A 40 -7.08 -49.61 -24.23
C ILE A 40 -8.08 -50.74 -23.98
N GLN A 41 -8.72 -51.21 -25.04
CA GLN A 41 -9.47 -52.45 -25.00
C GLN A 41 -8.46 -53.57 -24.75
N ILE A 42 -8.31 -53.96 -23.49
CA ILE A 42 -7.57 -55.16 -23.13
C ILE A 42 -8.45 -56.33 -23.55
N SER A 43 -8.28 -56.79 -24.80
CA SER A 43 -8.82 -58.06 -25.23
C SER A 43 -8.16 -59.17 -24.43
N LYS A 44 -8.88 -59.71 -23.44
CA LYS A 44 -8.53 -61.00 -22.85
C LYS A 44 -8.78 -62.08 -23.89
N GLN A 45 -7.79 -62.34 -24.73
CA GLN A 45 -7.65 -63.65 -25.35
C GLN A 45 -6.94 -64.54 -24.33
N ILE A 46 -7.71 -65.36 -23.62
CA ILE A 46 -7.17 -66.50 -22.89
C ILE A 46 -7.69 -67.72 -23.64
N ASP A 47 -6.94 -68.10 -24.67
CA ASP A 47 -6.99 -69.44 -25.25
C ASP A 47 -5.54 -69.91 -25.38
N GLY A 48 -5.27 -71.13 -24.93
CA GLY A 48 -4.08 -71.86 -25.35
C GLY A 48 -3.06 -72.14 -24.26
N ASP A 49 -3.29 -73.27 -23.60
CA ASP A 49 -2.33 -74.35 -23.36
C ASP A 49 -1.03 -74.07 -22.59
N ALA A 50 -0.89 -74.83 -21.50
CA ALA A 50 0.23 -74.80 -20.60
C ALA A 50 1.41 -75.56 -21.23
N GLY A 51 2.39 -74.80 -21.71
CA GLY A 51 3.71 -75.33 -21.95
C GLY A 51 4.39 -74.64 -23.10
N LYS A 52 5.26 -73.67 -22.77
CA LYS A 52 6.64 -73.54 -23.29
C LYS A 52 7.26 -72.17 -22.95
N GLU A 53 8.31 -72.24 -22.14
CA GLU A 53 9.58 -71.47 -22.24
C GLU A 53 9.51 -69.93 -22.21
N ASN A 54 9.94 -69.38 -21.06
CA ASN A 54 10.54 -68.05 -20.85
C ASN A 54 10.50 -67.08 -22.06
N HIS A 55 9.54 -66.16 -22.06
CA HIS A 55 9.56 -65.00 -22.96
C HIS A 55 10.05 -63.77 -22.20
N PRO A 56 11.34 -63.37 -22.32
CA PRO A 56 11.86 -62.16 -21.68
C PRO A 56 11.33 -60.84 -22.32
N ALA A 57 10.56 -60.93 -23.41
CA ALA A 57 10.20 -59.78 -24.23
C ALA A 57 9.07 -58.90 -23.66
N PHE A 58 8.16 -59.47 -22.86
CA PHE A 58 7.03 -58.70 -22.32
C PHE A 58 7.40 -57.91 -21.05
N SER A 59 8.20 -58.51 -20.17
CA SER A 59 8.71 -57.84 -18.96
C SER A 59 9.63 -56.66 -19.29
N GLY A 60 10.56 -56.80 -20.25
CA GLY A 60 11.45 -55.70 -20.63
C GLY A 60 10.73 -54.48 -21.23
N ARG A 61 9.57 -54.67 -21.87
CA ARG A 61 8.73 -53.57 -22.39
C ARG A 61 7.95 -52.86 -21.28
N LEU A 62 7.43 -53.61 -20.31
CA LEU A 62 6.78 -53.04 -19.12
C LEU A 62 7.78 -52.30 -18.23
N ASP A 63 8.98 -52.84 -18.07
CA ASP A 63 10.08 -52.20 -17.33
C ASP A 63 10.55 -50.92 -18.03
N ALA A 64 10.58 -50.89 -19.37
CA ALA A 64 10.86 -49.67 -20.13
C ALA A 64 9.77 -48.59 -19.95
N SER A 65 8.48 -48.97 -19.93
CA SER A 65 7.35 -48.06 -19.65
C SER A 65 7.43 -47.47 -18.24
N LEU A 66 7.71 -48.31 -17.24
CA LEU A 66 7.84 -47.86 -15.85
C LEU A 66 9.04 -46.92 -15.66
N ALA A 67 10.18 -47.22 -16.29
CA ALA A 67 11.35 -46.35 -16.26
C ALA A 67 11.06 -44.97 -16.88
N GLU A 68 10.30 -44.94 -17.98
CA GLU A 68 9.85 -43.70 -18.61
C GLU A 68 8.90 -42.91 -17.70
N GLU A 69 7.89 -43.55 -17.11
CA GLU A 69 6.94 -42.95 -16.17
C GLU A 69 7.64 -42.38 -14.94
N LEU A 70 8.58 -43.13 -14.35
CA LEU A 70 9.42 -42.64 -13.26
C LEU A 70 10.30 -41.46 -13.69
N GLY A 71 10.78 -41.47 -14.93
CA GLY A 71 11.50 -40.34 -15.53
C GLY A 71 10.61 -39.09 -15.64
N VAL A 72 9.38 -39.24 -16.11
CA VAL A 72 8.37 -38.17 -16.15
C VAL A 72 8.07 -37.64 -14.75
N ALA A 73 7.89 -38.52 -13.77
CA ALA A 73 7.62 -38.15 -12.38
C ALA A 73 8.79 -37.36 -11.77
N ARG A 74 10.04 -37.77 -12.02
CA ARG A 74 11.24 -37.04 -11.59
C ARG A 74 11.32 -35.66 -12.21
N ARG A 75 11.16 -35.55 -13.53
CA ARG A 75 11.14 -34.25 -14.24
C ARG A 75 10.06 -33.33 -13.71
N ARG A 76 8.85 -33.85 -13.46
CA ARG A 76 7.74 -33.08 -12.86
C ARG A 76 8.11 -32.55 -11.48
N ARG A 77 8.68 -33.39 -10.62
CA ARG A 77 9.10 -32.99 -9.27
C ARG A 77 10.18 -31.91 -9.32
N ASP A 78 11.18 -32.08 -10.19
CA ASP A 78 12.29 -31.14 -10.29
C ASP A 78 11.83 -29.79 -10.84
N ARG A 79 10.87 -29.79 -11.79
CA ARG A 79 10.19 -28.56 -12.24
C ARG A 79 9.45 -27.86 -11.10
N ILE A 80 8.68 -28.60 -10.30
CA ILE A 80 7.94 -28.02 -9.16
C ILE A 80 8.91 -27.41 -8.15
N ARG A 81 10.05 -28.05 -7.87
CA ARG A 81 11.09 -27.50 -7.00
C ARG A 81 11.63 -26.18 -7.53
N LEU A 82 11.96 -26.12 -8.82
CA LEU A 82 12.46 -24.90 -9.46
C LEU A 82 11.43 -23.77 -9.42
N GLU A 83 10.17 -24.06 -9.73
CA GLU A 83 9.06 -23.10 -9.66
C GLU A 83 8.89 -22.58 -8.23
N ARG A 84 8.92 -23.47 -7.23
CA ARG A 84 8.85 -23.11 -5.81
C ARG A 84 9.98 -22.15 -5.42
N GLU A 85 11.23 -22.49 -5.72
CA GLU A 85 12.37 -21.63 -5.40
C GLU A 85 12.24 -20.25 -6.06
N ARG A 86 11.77 -20.20 -7.31
CA ARG A 86 11.51 -18.92 -7.99
C ARG A 86 10.45 -18.10 -7.26
N THR A 87 9.36 -18.73 -6.84
CA THR A 87 8.31 -18.04 -6.08
C THR A 87 8.77 -17.60 -4.69
N GLU A 88 9.57 -18.42 -4.00
CA GLU A 88 10.11 -18.06 -2.68
C GLU A 88 11.06 -16.86 -2.76
N ARG A 89 11.93 -16.79 -3.77
CA ARG A 89 12.78 -15.59 -4.00
C ARG A 89 11.94 -14.34 -4.24
N MET A 90 10.94 -14.44 -5.11
CA MET A 90 10.04 -13.33 -5.42
C MET A 90 9.23 -12.87 -4.20
N LEU A 91 8.80 -13.80 -3.35
CA LEU A 91 8.11 -13.47 -2.11
C LEU A 91 9.05 -12.78 -1.12
N GLY A 92 10.27 -13.29 -0.94
CA GLY A 92 11.27 -12.64 -0.08
C GLY A 92 11.62 -11.21 -0.49
N GLU A 93 11.74 -10.95 -1.80
CA GLU A 93 11.94 -9.59 -2.32
C GLU A 93 10.76 -8.66 -1.97
N ARG A 94 9.53 -9.16 -2.08
CA ARG A 94 8.32 -8.40 -1.73
C ARG A 94 8.22 -8.15 -0.22
N ASP A 95 8.54 -9.14 0.58
CA ASP A 95 8.51 -9.03 2.04
C ASP A 95 9.48 -7.93 2.50
N LEU A 96 10.68 -7.87 1.91
CA LEU A 96 11.65 -6.80 2.21
C LEU A 96 11.13 -5.41 1.85
N VAL A 97 10.47 -5.27 0.69
CA VAL A 97 9.87 -3.99 0.26
C VAL A 97 8.76 -3.57 1.23
N LEU A 98 7.91 -4.52 1.64
CA LEU A 98 6.83 -4.26 2.60
C LEU A 98 7.38 -3.86 3.96
N GLU A 99 8.42 -4.55 4.45
CA GLU A 99 9.04 -4.25 5.73
C GLU A 99 9.65 -2.83 5.73
N ASN A 100 10.38 -2.48 4.66
CA ASN A 100 10.90 -1.12 4.50
C ASN A 100 9.77 -0.09 4.46
N GLY A 101 8.71 -0.35 3.70
CA GLY A 101 7.54 0.53 3.63
C GLY A 101 6.83 0.70 4.98
N MET A 102 6.74 -0.36 5.78
CA MET A 102 6.20 -0.28 7.13
C MET A 102 7.05 0.59 8.05
N ARG A 103 8.39 0.42 8.02
CA ARG A 103 9.30 1.27 8.80
C ARG A 103 9.17 2.74 8.40
N ASP A 104 9.14 3.03 7.11
CA ASP A 104 8.97 4.40 6.60
C ASP A 104 7.64 5.03 7.04
N LEU A 105 6.54 4.26 7.01
CA LEU A 105 5.24 4.73 7.47
C LEU A 105 5.23 5.05 8.97
N VAL A 106 5.87 4.22 9.79
CA VAL A 106 6.02 4.48 11.23
C VAL A 106 6.79 5.78 11.46
N MET A 107 7.95 5.94 10.82
CA MET A 107 8.77 7.15 10.96
C MET A 107 8.01 8.42 10.54
N ARG A 108 7.30 8.37 9.41
CA ARG A 108 6.46 9.50 8.95
C ARG A 108 5.33 9.81 9.93
N GLY A 109 4.72 8.78 10.53
CA GLY A 109 3.68 8.95 11.53
C GLY A 109 4.20 9.59 12.82
N GLU A 110 5.40 9.22 13.26
CA GLU A 110 6.06 9.85 14.41
C GLU A 110 6.40 11.32 14.14
N GLU A 111 6.93 11.63 12.96
CA GLU A 111 7.20 12.99 12.53
C GLU A 111 5.92 13.84 12.48
N GLN A 112 4.83 13.30 11.93
CA GLN A 112 3.54 13.99 11.90
C GLN A 112 3.03 14.29 13.32
N ARG A 113 3.09 13.32 14.24
CA ARG A 113 2.68 13.55 15.64
C ARG A 113 3.51 14.62 16.32
N ARG A 114 4.82 14.63 16.07
CA ARG A 114 5.71 15.68 16.60
C ARG A 114 5.31 17.06 16.09
N LEU A 115 5.04 17.19 14.80
CA LEU A 115 4.60 18.45 14.19
C LEU A 115 3.21 18.88 14.70
N GLU A 116 2.28 17.94 14.88
CA GLU A 116 0.96 18.21 15.48
C GLU A 116 1.09 18.78 16.90
N LEU A 117 1.98 18.22 17.73
CA LEU A 117 2.25 18.73 19.08
C LEU A 117 2.87 20.14 19.04
N GLU A 118 3.79 20.39 18.11
CA GLU A 118 4.40 21.71 17.95
C GLU A 118 3.39 22.77 17.48
N LEU A 119 2.52 22.41 16.53
CA LEU A 119 1.40 23.25 16.10
C LEU A 119 0.46 23.56 17.26
N LEU A 120 0.05 22.56 18.03
CA LEU A 120 -0.82 22.78 19.20
C LEU A 120 -0.18 23.73 20.21
N ARG A 121 1.12 23.58 20.47
CA ARG A 121 1.86 24.49 21.35
C ARG A 121 1.87 25.93 20.81
N LEU A 122 2.13 26.11 19.52
CA LEU A 122 2.14 27.42 18.87
C LEU A 122 0.79 28.11 18.93
N ILE A 123 -0.29 27.35 18.65
CA ILE A 123 -1.66 27.85 18.76
C ILE A 123 -1.96 28.29 20.19
N GLY A 124 -1.59 27.48 21.18
CA GLY A 124 -1.75 27.85 22.59
C GLY A 124 -1.01 29.14 22.96
N ILE A 125 0.20 29.36 22.43
CA ILE A 125 0.95 30.60 22.65
C ILE A 125 0.27 31.79 21.94
N SER A 126 -0.20 31.62 20.70
CA SER A 126 -0.91 32.69 20.00
C SER A 126 -2.19 33.08 20.71
N ASP A 127 -2.93 32.11 21.26
CA ASP A 127 -4.16 32.36 22.01
C ASP A 127 -3.86 33.15 23.29
N LEU A 128 -2.78 32.82 24.01
CA LEU A 128 -2.31 33.59 25.15
C LEU A 128 -1.86 35.01 24.75
N GLY A 129 -1.21 35.16 23.60
CA GLY A 129 -0.83 36.47 23.05
C GLY A 129 -2.05 37.34 22.73
N LEU A 130 -3.10 36.75 22.16
CA LEU A 130 -4.37 37.44 21.89
C LEU A 130 -5.10 37.82 23.17
N LEU A 131 -5.11 36.94 24.19
CA LEU A 131 -5.65 37.22 25.51
C LEU A 131 -4.84 38.33 26.23
N SER A 132 -3.51 38.30 26.11
CA SER A 132 -2.58 39.26 26.69
C SER A 132 -2.54 40.60 25.94
N GLY A 133 -2.96 40.66 24.68
CA GLY A 133 -3.05 41.92 23.90
C GLY A 133 -4.08 42.91 24.47
N SER A 134 -4.93 42.45 25.40
CA SER A 134 -5.83 43.30 26.20
C SER A 134 -5.19 43.86 27.47
N SER A 135 -4.04 43.32 27.90
CA SER A 135 -3.27 43.93 28.98
C SER A 135 -2.67 45.23 28.45
N SER A 136 -2.98 46.35 29.10
CA SER A 136 -2.35 47.63 28.79
C SER A 136 -0.83 47.44 28.73
N PRO A 137 -0.10 48.17 27.86
CA PRO A 137 1.35 48.13 27.84
C PRO A 137 1.86 48.16 29.27
N ILE A 138 2.76 47.24 29.64
CA ILE A 138 3.29 47.16 30.99
C ILE A 138 3.95 48.50 31.30
N ARG A 139 3.22 49.40 31.96
CA ARG A 139 3.71 50.72 32.37
C ARG A 139 4.75 50.52 33.45
N SER A 140 5.83 51.29 33.37
CA SER A 140 6.86 51.23 34.39
C SER A 140 6.30 51.70 35.74
N LEU A 141 6.85 51.19 36.84
CA LEU A 141 6.45 51.63 38.19
C LEU A 141 6.58 53.15 38.34
N ARG A 142 7.62 53.75 37.74
CA ARG A 142 7.88 55.20 37.73
C ARG A 142 6.80 55.98 37.00
N GLU A 143 6.43 55.53 35.81
CA GLU A 143 5.33 56.12 35.03
C GLU A 143 4.01 56.06 35.82
N ARG A 144 3.76 54.95 36.53
CA ARG A 144 2.59 54.78 37.39
C ARG A 144 2.61 55.69 38.62
N GLU A 145 3.77 55.93 39.21
CA GLU A 145 3.94 56.88 40.32
C GLU A 145 3.78 58.34 39.86
N GLU A 146 4.32 58.70 38.71
CA GLU A 146 4.18 60.04 38.14
C GLU A 146 2.72 60.35 37.75
N GLU A 147 2.01 59.39 37.15
CA GLU A 147 0.58 59.51 36.86
C GLU A 147 -0.25 59.72 38.15
N ARG A 148 0.13 59.06 39.26
CA ARG A 148 -0.51 59.27 40.58
C ARG A 148 -0.24 60.67 41.11
N ARG A 149 1.01 61.13 41.10
CA ARG A 149 1.38 62.49 41.52
C ARG A 149 0.63 63.55 40.70
N ASN A 150 0.50 63.33 39.38
CA ASN A 150 -0.20 64.25 38.48
C ASN A 150 -1.73 64.25 38.73
N LYS A 151 -2.34 63.10 39.06
CA LYS A 151 -3.76 63.03 39.44
C LYS A 151 -4.02 63.71 40.78
N ASP A 152 -3.16 63.50 41.77
CA ASP A 152 -3.28 64.12 43.09
C ASP A 152 -3.12 65.65 42.98
N ALA A 153 -2.17 66.13 42.18
CA ALA A 153 -2.00 67.56 41.88
C ALA A 153 -3.19 68.17 41.11
N GLY A 154 -3.76 67.43 40.15
CA GLY A 154 -4.94 67.86 39.41
C GLY A 154 -6.20 67.94 40.28
N SER A 155 -6.35 67.02 41.25
CA SER A 155 -7.47 67.02 42.21
C SER A 155 -7.39 68.17 43.22
N ALA A 156 -6.17 68.58 43.62
CA ALA A 156 -5.96 69.69 44.53
C ALA A 156 -6.32 71.06 43.92
N LEU A 157 -6.22 71.19 42.59
CA LEU A 157 -6.58 72.42 41.86
C LEU A 157 -8.09 72.56 41.62
N GLN A 158 -8.87 71.49 41.75
CA GLN A 158 -10.32 71.50 41.48
C GLN A 158 -11.17 71.78 42.74
N VAL A 159 -10.56 71.77 43.93
CA VAL A 159 -11.22 72.11 45.21
C VAL A 159 -11.08 73.60 45.55
N GLY A 160 -10.34 74.37 44.76
CA GLY A 160 -10.16 75.81 44.91
C GLY A 160 -10.82 76.61 43.80
N ASN A 161 -12.16 76.66 43.78
CA ASN A 161 -12.97 77.70 43.13
C ASN A 161 -14.30 77.85 43.86
#